data_AF-A0A4R5KCQ5-F1
#
_entry.id   AF-A0A4R5KCQ5-F1
#
_cell.length_a   1.000
_cell.length_b   1.000
_cell.length_c   1.000
_cell.angle_alpha   90.00
_cell.angle_beta   90.00
_cell.angle_gamma   90.00
#
_symmetry.space_group_name_H-M   'P 1'
#
loop_
_entity.id
_entity.type
_entity.pdbx_description
1 polymer ?
#
loop_
_entity_poly.entity_id
_entity_poly.type
_entity_poly.pdbx_seq_one_letter_code
_entity_poly.pdbx_strand_id
1 'polypeptide(L)'
;MATRCVHVIAAAAVVISALSGCAEPAAPNNAVPQTPTPTVSAVPFALLTHCGIHEVRVEDTFYVADQPLDDGNGNPPAGWGNPFQEGTMMVDGGKAVFRDDSGHTVTFRERPGATSFLRTCS
;
A
#
# COMPACT_ATOMS: atom_id res chain seq x y z
N MET A 1 45.47 7.45 37.46
CA MET A 1 46.64 8.36 37.41
C MET A 1 47.90 7.52 37.22
N ALA A 2 48.58 7.67 36.09
CA ALA A 2 49.99 7.35 35.80
C ALA A 2 50.19 7.62 34.28
N THR A 3 50.54 8.85 33.84
CA THR A 3 51.91 9.40 33.65
C THR A 3 52.65 8.67 32.52
N ARG A 4 52.61 9.12 31.26
CA ARG A 4 53.36 10.20 30.55
C ARG A 4 54.80 9.85 30.12
N CYS A 5 55.07 10.21 28.85
CA CYS A 5 56.35 10.53 28.18
C CYS A 5 57.28 9.34 27.88
N VAL A 6 57.85 9.20 26.67
CA VAL A 6 58.96 10.01 26.10
C VAL A 6 58.98 9.78 24.56
N HIS A 7 58.68 10.78 23.70
CA HIS A 7 59.61 11.51 22.78
C HIS A 7 60.81 10.68 22.26
N VAL A 8 61.14 10.60 20.97
CA VAL A 8 62.03 11.57 20.27
C VAL A 8 62.40 11.02 18.87
N ILE A 9 62.20 11.85 17.83
CA ILE A 9 62.98 12.05 16.57
C ILE A 9 62.87 11.07 15.38
N ALA A 10 62.12 11.56 14.38
CA ALA A 10 62.43 11.77 12.95
C ALA A 10 63.41 10.85 12.20
N ALA A 11 62.97 10.36 11.04
CA ALA A 11 63.67 10.56 9.77
C ALA A 11 62.70 10.36 8.58
N ALA A 12 62.84 11.24 7.60
CA ALA A 12 62.00 11.38 6.41
C ALA A 12 62.17 10.23 5.41
N ALA A 13 61.09 9.87 4.73
CA ALA A 13 61.13 9.28 3.40
C ALA A 13 60.00 9.87 2.57
N VAL A 14 60.36 10.83 1.72
CA VAL A 14 59.53 11.33 0.62
C VAL A 14 59.30 10.16 -0.34
N VAL A 15 58.04 9.77 -0.54
CA VAL A 15 57.66 8.90 -1.65
C VAL A 15 56.58 9.63 -2.45
N ILE A 16 56.99 10.11 -3.62
CA ILE A 16 56.12 10.70 -4.63
C ILE A 16 55.42 9.55 -5.34
N SER A 17 54.16 9.28 -5.00
CA SER A 17 53.31 8.34 -5.73
C SER A 17 52.41 9.11 -6.69
N ALA A 18 52.68 8.89 -7.98
CA ALA A 18 52.02 9.48 -9.13
C ALA A 18 50.51 9.20 -9.17
N LEU A 19 49.78 10.13 -9.79
CA LEU A 19 48.34 10.06 -10.02
C LEU A 19 47.96 8.81 -10.83
N SER A 20 47.00 8.04 -10.32
CA SER A 20 46.14 7.17 -11.11
C SER A 20 44.79 7.11 -10.41
N GLY A 21 44.05 8.22 -10.52
CA GLY A 21 42.62 8.19 -10.23
C GLY A 21 41.94 7.41 -11.34
N CYS A 22 41.36 6.27 -11.02
CA CYS A 22 40.36 5.64 -11.86
C CYS A 22 39.14 6.57 -11.87
N ALA A 23 39.02 7.39 -12.91
CA ALA A 23 37.75 8.03 -13.22
C ALA A 23 36.80 6.92 -13.70
N GLU A 24 35.83 6.55 -12.86
CA GLU A 24 34.67 5.77 -13.28
C GLU A 24 33.92 6.57 -14.37
N PRO A 25 33.52 5.96 -15.49
CA PRO A 25 32.69 6.64 -16.47
C PRO A 25 31.40 7.11 -15.79
N ALA A 26 31.12 8.41 -15.85
CA ALA A 26 29.83 8.94 -15.45
C ALA A 26 28.75 8.22 -16.26
N ALA A 27 28.04 7.29 -15.61
CA ALA A 27 26.79 6.79 -16.13
C ALA A 27 25.88 8.01 -16.34
N PRO A 28 25.19 8.14 -17.50
CA PRO A 28 24.27 9.23 -17.70
C PRO A 28 23.21 9.16 -16.60
N ASN A 29 23.16 10.18 -15.75
CA ASN A 29 22.09 10.39 -14.78
C ASN A 29 20.79 10.65 -15.55
N ASN A 30 20.16 9.60 -16.06
CA ASN A 30 18.72 9.60 -16.31
C ASN A 30 18.02 9.42 -14.97
N ALA A 31 18.17 10.41 -14.08
CA ALA A 31 17.26 10.57 -12.97
C ALA A 31 15.92 11.01 -13.56
N VAL A 32 15.08 10.03 -13.91
CA VAL A 32 13.66 10.27 -14.15
C VAL A 32 13.13 10.96 -12.90
N PRO A 33 12.49 12.14 -12.99
CA PRO A 33 11.79 12.71 -11.85
C PRO A 33 10.82 11.65 -11.30
N GLN A 34 11.14 11.08 -10.13
CA GLN A 34 10.22 10.19 -9.44
C GLN A 34 9.12 11.08 -8.87
N THR A 35 8.08 11.34 -9.68
CA THR A 35 6.82 11.88 -9.15
C THR A 35 6.40 10.96 -8.01
N PRO A 36 6.24 11.47 -6.77
CA PRO A 36 5.80 10.63 -5.67
C PRO A 36 4.45 10.02 -6.06
N THR A 37 4.39 8.70 -6.17
CA THR A 37 3.12 7.99 -6.33
C THR A 37 2.29 8.34 -5.11
N PRO A 38 1.06 8.86 -5.27
CA PRO A 38 0.18 9.08 -4.13
C PRO A 38 0.06 7.74 -3.38
N THR A 39 0.46 7.73 -2.10
CA THR A 39 0.31 6.54 -1.27
C THR A 39 -1.17 6.39 -0.97
N VAL A 40 -1.84 5.55 -1.76
CA VAL A 40 -3.20 5.12 -1.44
C VAL A 40 -3.12 4.26 -0.19
N SER A 41 -3.57 4.80 0.95
CA SER A 41 -3.51 4.10 2.23
C SER A 41 -4.70 3.15 2.35
N ALA A 42 -4.41 1.88 2.64
CA ALA A 42 -5.44 0.92 3.03
C ALA A 42 -5.82 1.15 4.50
N VAL A 43 -7.11 1.14 4.81
CA VAL A 43 -7.65 1.36 6.16
C VAL A 43 -8.38 0.12 6.65
N PRO A 44 -8.36 -0.19 7.96
CA PRO A 44 -9.20 -1.24 8.53
C PRO A 44 -10.68 -1.02 8.16
N PHE A 45 -11.37 -2.10 7.80
CA PHE A 45 -12.75 -2.02 7.31
C PHE A 45 -13.52 -3.30 7.64
N ALA A 46 -14.70 -3.13 8.22
CA ALA A 46 -15.66 -4.22 8.42
C ALA A 46 -16.67 -4.23 7.26
N LEU A 47 -16.47 -5.12 6.29
CA LEU A 47 -17.34 -5.23 5.13
C LEU A 47 -18.66 -5.90 5.54
N LEU A 48 -19.79 -5.25 5.27
CA LEU A 48 -21.11 -5.84 5.48
C LEU A 48 -21.37 -6.92 4.43
N THR A 49 -21.55 -8.16 4.88
CA THR A 49 -21.70 -9.35 4.03
C THR A 49 -23.05 -10.03 4.16
N HIS A 50 -23.88 -9.63 5.15
CA HIS A 50 -25.05 -10.41 5.57
C HIS A 50 -26.05 -10.80 4.47
N CYS A 51 -26.22 -9.97 3.42
CA CYS A 51 -27.11 -10.25 2.28
C CYS A 51 -26.36 -10.49 0.98
N GLY A 52 -25.13 -11.00 1.09
CA GLY A 52 -24.16 -10.92 0.02
C GLY A 52 -23.49 -9.55 -0.08
N ILE A 53 -22.55 -9.46 -1.00
CA ILE A 53 -21.67 -8.32 -1.23
C ILE A 53 -22.00 -7.77 -2.61
N HIS A 54 -22.80 -6.70 -2.63
CA HIS A 54 -23.29 -6.08 -3.87
C HIS A 54 -22.79 -4.66 -4.02
N GLU A 55 -22.63 -3.96 -2.91
CA GLU A 55 -22.22 -2.57 -2.85
C GLU A 55 -21.67 -2.26 -1.47
N VAL A 56 -20.92 -1.18 -1.40
CA VAL A 56 -20.33 -0.69 -0.16
C VAL A 56 -20.41 0.82 -0.17
N ARG A 57 -20.56 1.40 1.02
CA ARG A 57 -20.33 2.82 1.24
C ARG A 57 -18.99 2.96 1.96
N VAL A 58 -18.07 3.68 1.35
CA VAL A 58 -16.82 4.09 1.99
C VAL A 58 -16.90 5.59 2.19
N GLU A 59 -16.88 6.02 3.44
CA GLU A 59 -17.18 7.40 3.84
C GLU A 59 -18.56 7.85 3.31
N ASP A 60 -18.61 8.82 2.39
CA ASP A 60 -19.85 9.32 1.78
C ASP A 60 -20.05 8.85 0.33
N THR A 61 -19.17 7.98 -0.16
CA THR A 61 -19.19 7.53 -1.56
C THR A 61 -19.71 6.10 -1.65
N PHE A 62 -20.63 5.87 -2.59
CA PHE A 62 -21.21 4.56 -2.86
C PHE A 62 -20.47 3.89 -4.02
N TYR A 63 -20.13 2.62 -3.82
CA TYR A 63 -19.47 1.78 -4.81
C TYR A 63 -20.28 0.49 -5.03
N VAL A 64 -20.37 0.02 -6.26
CA VAL A 64 -20.95 -1.28 -6.62
C VAL A 64 -19.85 -2.31 -6.82
N ALA A 65 -20.06 -3.54 -6.36
CA ALA A 65 -19.13 -4.63 -6.61
C ALA A 65 -19.06 -4.91 -8.12
N ASP A 66 -17.84 -5.01 -8.67
CA ASP A 66 -17.65 -5.38 -10.09
C ASP A 66 -18.26 -6.77 -10.38
N GLN A 67 -18.15 -7.67 -9.40
CA GLN A 67 -18.81 -8.96 -9.38
C GLN A 67 -19.55 -9.13 -8.05
N PRO A 68 -20.89 -9.06 -8.04
CA PRO A 68 -21.66 -9.35 -6.84
C PRO A 68 -21.42 -10.78 -6.32
N LEU A 69 -21.42 -10.95 -4.99
CA LEU A 69 -21.16 -12.23 -4.34
C LEU A 69 -22.28 -12.56 -3.35
N ASP A 70 -23.00 -13.65 -3.58
CA ASP A 70 -24.00 -14.21 -2.66
C ASP A 70 -24.11 -15.73 -2.86
N ASP A 71 -24.76 -16.41 -1.93
CA ASP A 71 -25.00 -17.86 -1.97
C ASP A 71 -26.32 -18.25 -2.68
N GLY A 72 -27.03 -17.29 -3.27
CA GLY A 72 -28.35 -17.46 -3.86
C GLY A 72 -29.53 -17.36 -2.87
N ASN A 73 -29.28 -17.30 -1.56
CA ASN A 73 -30.31 -17.25 -0.51
C ASN A 73 -30.28 -15.94 0.29
N GLY A 74 -29.57 -14.93 -0.19
CA GLY A 74 -29.37 -13.69 0.55
C GLY A 74 -28.42 -13.85 1.73
N ASN A 75 -27.40 -14.70 1.60
CA ASN A 75 -26.26 -14.79 2.52
C ASN A 75 -24.95 -14.59 1.74
N PRO A 76 -23.84 -14.29 2.42
CA PRO A 76 -22.56 -14.30 1.74
C PRO A 76 -22.15 -15.73 1.35
N PRO A 77 -21.27 -15.90 0.35
CA PRO A 77 -20.75 -17.21 -0.01
C PRO A 77 -20.05 -17.91 1.16
N ALA A 78 -19.92 -19.23 1.07
CA ALA A 78 -19.15 -20.00 2.06
C ALA A 78 -17.72 -19.47 2.20
N GLY A 79 -17.22 -19.40 3.44
CA GLY A 79 -15.88 -18.87 3.77
C GLY A 79 -15.88 -17.41 4.20
N TRP A 80 -16.97 -16.66 3.96
CA TRP A 80 -17.13 -15.28 4.41
C TRP A 80 -17.76 -15.20 5.81
N GLY A 81 -17.36 -14.20 6.59
CA GLY A 81 -18.06 -13.83 7.82
C GLY A 81 -19.51 -13.39 7.54
N ASN A 82 -20.37 -13.49 8.56
CA ASN A 82 -21.78 -13.07 8.52
C ASN A 82 -22.18 -12.58 9.92
N PRO A 83 -22.54 -11.28 10.13
CA PRO A 83 -22.93 -10.30 9.11
C PRO A 83 -21.80 -9.44 8.55
N PHE A 84 -20.58 -9.57 9.06
CA PHE A 84 -19.43 -8.78 8.63
C PHE A 84 -18.21 -9.65 8.34
N GLN A 85 -17.34 -9.14 7.47
CA GLN A 85 -16.00 -9.65 7.22
C GLN A 85 -14.98 -8.54 7.54
N GLU A 86 -14.08 -8.82 8.48
CA GLU A 86 -12.97 -7.92 8.80
C GLU A 86 -11.91 -7.97 7.71
N GLY A 87 -11.32 -6.82 7.39
CA GLY A 87 -10.23 -6.70 6.45
C GLY A 87 -9.76 -5.26 6.31
N THR A 88 -9.29 -4.92 5.11
CA THR A 88 -8.84 -3.57 4.76
C THR A 88 -9.51 -3.09 3.48
N MET A 89 -9.80 -1.79 3.43
CA MET A 89 -10.31 -1.10 2.27
C MET A 89 -9.27 -0.13 1.74
N MET A 90 -9.01 -0.19 0.44
CA MET A 90 -8.14 0.74 -0.27
C MET A 90 -8.95 1.46 -1.35
N VAL A 91 -8.95 2.79 -1.34
CA VAL A 91 -9.70 3.61 -2.30
C VAL A 91 -8.75 4.42 -3.16
N ASP A 92 -8.76 4.19 -4.47
CA ASP A 92 -7.97 4.92 -5.46
C ASP A 92 -8.89 5.48 -6.54
N GLY A 93 -9.17 6.79 -6.45
CA GLY A 93 -10.17 7.45 -7.29
C GLY A 93 -11.53 6.75 -7.21
N GLY A 94 -12.09 6.40 -8.37
CA GLY A 94 -13.39 5.73 -8.49
C GLY A 94 -13.37 4.22 -8.21
N LYS A 95 -12.32 3.68 -7.60
CA LYS A 95 -12.18 2.26 -7.30
C LYS A 95 -11.93 2.04 -5.82
N ALA A 96 -12.70 1.13 -5.21
CA ALA A 96 -12.46 0.66 -3.85
C ALA A 96 -12.13 -0.84 -3.91
N VAL A 97 -11.14 -1.30 -3.14
CA VAL A 97 -10.75 -2.71 -3.09
C VAL A 97 -10.70 -3.17 -1.64
N PHE A 98 -11.54 -4.14 -1.32
CA PHE A 98 -11.50 -4.86 -0.06
C PHE A 98 -10.57 -6.06 -0.15
N ARG A 99 -9.78 -6.32 0.91
CA ARG A 99 -8.97 -7.53 1.09
C ARG A 99 -8.96 -7.97 2.56
N ASP A 100 -8.86 -9.27 2.80
CA ASP A 100 -8.66 -9.84 4.13
C ASP A 100 -7.56 -10.90 4.17
N ASP A 101 -7.23 -11.36 5.39
CA ASP A 101 -6.18 -12.36 5.64
C ASP A 101 -6.59 -13.78 5.20
N SER A 102 -7.88 -14.01 4.93
CA SER A 102 -8.40 -15.26 4.37
C SER A 102 -8.18 -15.35 2.85
N GLY A 103 -7.65 -14.29 2.23
CA GLY A 103 -7.36 -14.21 0.80
C GLY A 103 -8.54 -13.74 -0.04
N HIS A 104 -9.62 -13.26 0.57
CA HIS A 104 -10.72 -12.68 -0.18
C HIS A 104 -10.30 -11.34 -0.79
N THR A 105 -10.83 -11.04 -1.97
CA THR A 105 -10.68 -9.73 -2.61
C THR A 105 -11.97 -9.36 -3.32
N VAL A 106 -12.47 -8.14 -3.07
CA VAL A 106 -13.62 -7.58 -3.80
C VAL A 106 -13.23 -6.24 -4.35
N THR A 107 -13.43 -6.06 -5.65
CA THR A 107 -13.28 -4.75 -6.29
C THR A 107 -14.65 -4.13 -6.44
N PHE A 108 -14.74 -2.86 -6.07
CA PHE A 108 -15.90 -2.03 -6.24
C PHE A 108 -15.57 -0.83 -7.11
N ARG A 109 -16.57 -0.37 -7.85
CA ARG A 109 -16.51 0.81 -8.70
C ARG A 109 -17.49 1.83 -8.19
N GLU A 110 -17.05 3.08 -8.14
CA GLU A 110 -17.89 4.20 -7.73
C GLU A 110 -19.17 4.24 -8.57
N ARG A 111 -20.26 4.63 -7.92
CA ARG A 111 -21.53 4.99 -8.56
C ARG A 111 -21.68 6.51 -8.50
N PRO A 112 -21.23 7.26 -9.52
CA PRO A 112 -21.28 8.72 -9.50
C PRO A 112 -22.70 9.24 -9.27
N GLY A 113 -22.86 10.17 -8.32
CA GLY A 113 -24.14 10.79 -7.98
C GLY A 113 -25.11 9.90 -7.19
N ALA A 114 -24.70 8.70 -6.76
CA ALA A 114 -25.52 7.88 -5.89
C ALA A 114 -25.65 8.51 -4.50
N THR A 115 -26.88 8.55 -3.99
CA THR A 115 -27.21 9.05 -2.64
C THR A 115 -27.70 7.95 -1.70
N SER A 116 -27.87 6.72 -2.22
CA SER A 116 -28.34 5.57 -1.47
C SER A 116 -27.80 4.26 -2.04
N PHE A 117 -27.89 3.22 -1.21
CA PHE A 117 -27.72 1.82 -1.64
C PHE A 117 -28.75 1.46 -2.73
N LEU A 118 -28.33 0.65 -3.71
CA LEU A 118 -29.19 0.03 -4.73
C LEU A 118 -30.19 -0.92 -4.08
N ARG A 119 -29.76 -1.64 -3.04
CA ARG A 119 -30.58 -2.62 -2.35
C ARG A 119 -30.44 -2.48 -0.86
N THR A 120 -31.58 -2.45 -0.18
CA THR A 120 -31.64 -2.71 1.26
C THR A 120 -32.04 -4.16 1.44
N CYS A 121 -31.47 -4.83 2.43
CA CYS A 121 -31.91 -6.17 2.76
C CYS A 121 -33.40 -6.19 3.09
N SER A 122 -34.08 -7.20 2.56
CA SER A 122 -35.52 -7.38 2.59
C SER A 122 -35.91 -8.50 3.53
#